data_AF-A0A962IJN9-F1
#
_entry.id   AF-A0A962IJN9-F1
#
_cell.length_a   1.000
_cell.length_b   1.000
_cell.length_c   1.000
_cell.angle_alpha   90.00
_cell.angle_beta   90.00
_cell.angle_gamma   90.00
#
_symmetry.space_group_name_H-M   'P 1'
#
loop_
_entity.id
_entity.type
_entity.pdbx_description
1 polymer ?
#
loop_
_entity_poly.entity_id
_entity_poly.type
_entity_poly.pdbx_seq_one_letter_code
_entity_poly.pdbx_strand_id
1 'polypeptide(L)'
;MRIPRVHITQPLAGQQQLTLDAGPAHHLLKVLRLRPGAQLRLFNGDGLDYPATLGGGGVVELQPPVAVDNRCALSITLAQGLCRGERMDLVLQKTTELGLAALQPLQTQRCELKLGGERLDRRMGHWQQVLRSACEQSGRAELPELSEPATLANWLGQLPAPADDELRLVLDPEGDTRLRDCAAPG
;
A
#
# COMPACT_ATOMS: atom_id res chain seq x y z
N MET A 1 -15.88 -10.10 17.67
CA MET A 1 -14.44 -10.06 17.33
C MET A 1 -14.32 -9.71 15.86
N ARG A 2 -13.39 -8.83 15.49
CA ARG A 2 -13.13 -8.48 14.09
C ARG A 2 -12.46 -9.66 13.39
N ILE A 3 -12.94 -10.06 12.22
CA ILE A 3 -12.30 -11.08 11.38
C ILE A 3 -10.96 -10.51 10.89
N PRO A 4 -9.81 -11.15 11.17
CA PRO A 4 -8.52 -10.66 10.73
C PRO A 4 -8.42 -10.71 9.21
N ARG A 5 -7.82 -9.67 8.62
CA ARG A 5 -7.58 -9.54 7.19
C ARG A 5 -6.07 -9.45 6.99
N VAL A 6 -5.51 -10.34 6.18
CA VAL A 6 -4.05 -10.51 6.05
C VAL A 6 -3.66 -10.51 4.59
N HIS A 7 -2.63 -9.74 4.26
CA HIS A 7 -2.04 -9.70 2.94
C HIS A 7 -1.05 -10.86 2.75
N ILE A 8 -1.12 -11.55 1.60
CA ILE A 8 -0.12 -12.56 1.20
C ILE A 8 0.37 -12.31 -0.23
N THR A 9 1.55 -12.81 -0.56
CA THR A 9 2.12 -12.72 -1.91
C THR A 9 1.78 -13.93 -2.79
N GLN A 10 1.25 -15.00 -2.19
CA GLN A 10 0.88 -16.21 -2.91
C GLN A 10 -0.37 -15.96 -3.78
N PRO A 11 -0.48 -16.59 -4.96
CA PRO A 11 -1.69 -16.50 -5.78
C PRO A 11 -2.88 -17.15 -5.09
N LEU A 12 -4.03 -16.47 -5.09
CA LEU A 12 -5.27 -16.93 -4.44
C LEU A 12 -6.33 -17.39 -5.46
N ALA A 13 -6.36 -16.78 -6.65
CA ALA A 13 -7.36 -17.09 -7.67
C ALA A 13 -7.35 -18.58 -8.07
N GLY A 14 -8.53 -19.20 -8.11
CA GLY A 14 -8.71 -20.60 -8.50
C GLY A 14 -8.29 -21.63 -7.44
N GLN A 15 -7.78 -21.19 -6.28
CA GLN A 15 -7.41 -22.09 -5.18
C GLN A 15 -8.63 -22.38 -4.29
N GLN A 16 -8.79 -23.62 -3.86
CA GLN A 16 -9.76 -24.02 -2.83
C GLN A 16 -9.09 -24.19 -1.45
N GLN A 17 -7.78 -24.46 -1.45
CA GLN A 17 -6.99 -24.66 -0.25
C GLN A 17 -5.57 -24.16 -0.52
N LEU A 18 -4.94 -23.56 0.48
CA LEU A 18 -3.59 -23.02 0.37
C LEU A 18 -2.80 -23.28 1.65
N THR A 19 -1.55 -23.70 1.53
CA THR A 19 -0.60 -23.69 2.65
C THR A 19 0.10 -22.34 2.68
N LEU A 20 -0.06 -21.60 3.77
CA LEU A 20 0.53 -20.28 3.90
C LEU A 20 2.06 -20.36 4.06
N ASP A 21 2.75 -19.39 3.45
CA ASP A 21 4.17 -19.18 3.67
C ASP A 21 4.48 -18.93 5.16
N ALA A 22 5.74 -19.16 5.56
CA ALA A 22 6.16 -19.10 6.96
C ALA A 22 5.84 -17.76 7.65
N GLY A 23 5.92 -16.64 6.92
CA GLY A 23 5.60 -15.31 7.45
C GLY A 23 4.12 -15.16 7.84
N PRO A 24 3.18 -15.23 6.89
CA PRO A 24 1.75 -15.18 7.18
C PRO A 24 1.30 -16.27 8.17
N ALA A 25 1.80 -17.51 8.05
CA ALA A 25 1.48 -18.59 8.98
C ALA A 25 1.91 -18.25 10.42
N HIS A 26 3.12 -17.72 10.59
CA HIS A 26 3.61 -17.27 11.90
C HIS A 26 2.75 -16.14 12.47
N HIS A 27 2.39 -15.15 11.65
CA HIS A 27 1.54 -14.04 12.09
C HIS A 27 0.18 -14.54 12.61
N LEU A 28 -0.50 -15.42 11.87
CA LEU A 28 -1.80 -15.96 12.27
C LEU A 28 -1.72 -16.84 13.53
N LEU A 29 -0.75 -17.76 13.57
CA LEU A 29 -0.68 -18.80 14.61
C LEU A 29 0.02 -18.34 15.90
N LYS A 30 1.01 -17.45 15.80
CA LYS A 30 1.85 -17.05 16.95
C LYS A 30 1.54 -15.64 17.44
N VAL A 31 1.30 -14.69 16.53
CA VAL A 31 1.01 -13.30 16.89
C VAL A 31 -0.48 -13.14 17.23
N LEU A 32 -1.36 -13.49 16.29
CA LEU A 32 -2.81 -13.43 16.50
C LEU A 32 -3.36 -14.63 17.29
N ARG A 33 -2.56 -15.70 17.41
CA ARG A 33 -2.88 -16.92 18.18
C ARG A 33 -4.22 -17.56 17.78
N LEU A 34 -4.52 -17.52 16.49
CA LEU A 34 -5.71 -18.15 15.95
C LEU A 34 -5.64 -19.67 16.08
N ARG A 35 -6.80 -20.30 16.28
CA ARG A 35 -6.95 -21.76 16.35
C ARG A 35 -7.56 -22.27 15.05
N PRO A 36 -7.37 -23.56 14.72
CA PRO A 36 -8.12 -24.19 13.65
C PRO A 36 -9.64 -23.94 13.81
N GLY A 37 -10.33 -23.68 12.69
CA GLY A 37 -11.71 -23.22 12.63
C GLY A 37 -11.89 -21.70 12.68
N ALA A 38 -10.83 -20.92 12.94
CA ALA A 38 -10.93 -19.46 12.95
C ALA A 38 -11.18 -18.91 11.53
N GLN A 39 -12.11 -17.95 11.43
CA GLN A 39 -12.38 -17.22 10.20
C GLN A 39 -11.33 -16.13 10.00
N LEU A 40 -10.90 -15.93 8.75
CA LEU A 40 -10.01 -14.85 8.32
C LEU A 40 -10.36 -14.41 6.89
N ARG A 41 -9.73 -13.33 6.44
CA ARG A 41 -9.75 -12.90 5.04
C ARG A 41 -8.31 -12.78 4.53
N LEU A 42 -8.09 -13.28 3.34
CA LEU A 42 -6.82 -13.14 2.63
C LEU A 42 -7.03 -12.24 1.41
N PHE A 43 -6.00 -11.48 1.06
CA PHE A 43 -5.95 -10.73 -0.19
C PHE A 43 -4.49 -10.67 -0.66
N ASN A 44 -4.29 -10.48 -1.96
CA ASN A 44 -2.95 -10.47 -2.56
C ASN A 44 -2.71 -9.28 -3.50
N GLY A 45 -3.60 -8.29 -3.50
CA GLY A 45 -3.48 -7.10 -4.36
C GLY A 45 -4.31 -7.14 -5.64
N ASP A 46 -5.07 -8.21 -5.92
CA ASP A 46 -5.89 -8.36 -7.13
C ASP A 46 -7.25 -7.64 -7.08
N GLY A 47 -7.54 -6.91 -6.00
CA GLY A 47 -8.82 -6.23 -5.80
C GLY A 47 -9.90 -7.11 -5.17
N LEU A 48 -9.57 -8.34 -4.78
CA LEU A 48 -10.51 -9.29 -4.17
C LEU A 48 -10.14 -9.61 -2.72
N ASP A 49 -11.16 -9.85 -1.91
CA ASP A 49 -11.03 -10.50 -0.61
C ASP A 49 -11.41 -11.98 -0.75
N TYR A 50 -10.61 -12.85 -0.16
CA TYR A 50 -10.82 -14.29 -0.11
C TYR A 50 -11.14 -14.67 1.34
N PRO A 51 -12.42 -14.81 1.71
CA PRO A 51 -12.79 -15.33 3.01
C PRO A 51 -12.23 -16.75 3.15
N ALA A 52 -11.73 -17.10 4.33
CA ALA A 52 -11.08 -18.37 4.55
C ALA A 52 -11.27 -18.87 5.97
N THR A 53 -11.13 -20.18 6.14
CA THR A 53 -11.10 -20.83 7.45
C THR A 53 -9.70 -21.40 7.68
N LEU A 54 -9.11 -21.08 8.84
CA LEU A 54 -7.81 -21.61 9.23
C LEU A 54 -7.93 -23.09 9.61
N GLY A 55 -7.16 -23.94 8.97
CA GLY A 55 -6.97 -25.34 9.33
C GLY A 55 -5.77 -25.56 10.27
N GLY A 56 -5.28 -26.79 10.32
CA GLY A 56 -4.05 -27.15 11.03
C GLY A 56 -2.79 -26.75 10.26
N GLY A 57 -1.70 -26.44 10.97
CA GLY A 57 -0.37 -26.27 10.35
C GLY A 57 -0.21 -25.08 9.39
N GLY A 58 -1.11 -24.08 9.44
CA GLY A 58 -1.06 -22.92 8.54
C GLY A 58 -1.75 -23.14 7.19
N VAL A 59 -2.46 -24.26 7.02
CA VAL A 59 -3.32 -24.51 5.88
C VAL A 59 -4.61 -23.71 6.03
N VAL A 60 -5.11 -23.12 4.95
CA VAL A 60 -6.39 -22.40 4.90
C VAL A 60 -7.29 -22.98 3.83
N GLU A 61 -8.58 -23.05 4.12
CA GLU A 61 -9.63 -23.37 3.15
C GLU A 61 -10.26 -22.07 2.67
N LEU A 62 -10.24 -21.84 1.35
CA LEU A 62 -10.70 -20.62 0.72
C LEU A 62 -12.16 -20.75 0.31
N GLN A 63 -12.92 -19.68 0.54
CA GLN A 63 -14.29 -19.51 0.05
C GLN A 63 -14.26 -18.68 -1.25
N PRO A 64 -15.40 -18.62 -1.99
CA PRO A 64 -15.47 -17.78 -3.19
C PRO A 64 -15.04 -16.33 -2.91
N PRO A 65 -14.24 -15.72 -3.81
CA PRO A 65 -13.76 -14.36 -3.62
C PRO A 65 -14.89 -13.34 -3.69
N VAL A 66 -14.68 -12.22 -3.00
CA VAL A 66 -15.59 -11.08 -2.95
C VAL A 66 -14.84 -9.87 -3.48
N ALA A 67 -15.42 -9.17 -4.46
CA ALA A 67 -14.86 -7.92 -4.97
C ALA A 67 -14.92 -6.83 -3.90
N VAL A 68 -13.82 -6.08 -3.76
CA VAL A 68 -13.74 -4.97 -2.82
C VAL A 68 -13.88 -3.66 -3.59
N ASP A 69 -15.03 -3.01 -3.44
CA ASP A 69 -15.35 -1.75 -4.08
C ASP A 69 -15.09 -0.56 -3.12
N ASN A 70 -13.82 -0.32 -2.83
CA ASN A 70 -13.39 0.83 -2.01
C ASN A 70 -12.26 1.62 -2.67
N ARG A 71 -12.17 1.55 -4.00
CA ARG A 71 -11.22 2.36 -4.77
C ARG A 71 -11.65 3.83 -4.71
N CYS A 72 -10.67 4.72 -4.63
CA CYS A 72 -10.92 6.13 -4.82
C CYS A 72 -11.30 6.36 -6.29
N ALA A 73 -12.32 7.17 -6.55
CA ALA A 73 -12.67 7.57 -7.91
C ALA A 73 -11.53 8.36 -8.58
N LEU A 74 -10.76 9.10 -7.77
CA LEU A 74 -9.59 9.84 -8.21
C LEU A 74 -8.30 9.01 -8.00
N SER A 75 -7.53 8.83 -9.07
CA SER A 75 -6.20 8.22 -8.99
C SER A 75 -5.16 9.24 -8.54
N ILE A 76 -4.84 9.26 -7.25
CA ILE A 76 -3.88 10.20 -6.68
C ILE A 76 -2.49 9.54 -6.59
N THR A 77 -1.51 10.19 -7.21
CA THR A 77 -0.08 9.89 -7.01
C THR A 77 0.55 10.96 -6.10
N LEU A 78 1.11 10.54 -4.96
CA LEU A 78 1.79 11.46 -4.04
C LEU A 78 3.30 11.39 -4.25
N ALA A 79 3.88 12.51 -4.69
CA ALA A 79 5.31 12.69 -4.71
C ALA A 79 5.78 13.29 -3.37
N GLN A 80 6.34 12.46 -2.50
CA GLN A 80 6.65 12.84 -1.12
C GLN A 80 8.16 13.00 -0.91
N GLY A 81 8.59 14.19 -0.51
CA GLY A 81 9.96 14.42 -0.04
C GLY A 81 10.31 13.49 1.13
N LEU A 82 11.47 12.84 1.07
CA LEU A 82 11.91 11.89 2.09
C LEU A 82 11.93 12.53 3.49
N CYS A 83 11.20 11.90 4.40
CA CYS A 83 11.10 12.32 5.80
C CYS A 83 12.00 11.47 6.71
N ARG A 84 12.47 12.08 7.81
CA ARG A 84 13.25 11.39 8.85
C ARG A 84 12.34 10.62 9.82
N GLY A 85 12.89 9.53 10.37
CA GLY A 85 12.22 8.72 11.39
C GLY A 85 10.89 8.12 10.92
N GLU A 86 9.95 8.01 11.84
CA GLU A 86 8.63 7.40 11.64
C GLU A 86 7.66 8.28 10.84
N ARG A 87 8.04 9.52 10.50
CA ARG A 87 7.16 10.42 9.73
C ARG A 87 6.83 9.86 8.35
N MET A 88 7.80 9.21 7.70
CA MET A 88 7.54 8.58 6.40
C MET A 88 6.56 7.42 6.52
N ASP A 89 6.66 6.64 7.60
CA ASP A 89 5.76 5.53 7.89
C ASP A 89 4.34 6.04 8.13
N LEU A 90 4.20 7.16 8.87
CA LEU A 90 2.91 7.82 9.06
C LEU A 90 2.31 8.30 7.73
N VAL A 91 3.12 8.92 6.85
CA VAL A 91 2.65 9.32 5.52
C VAL A 91 2.14 8.11 4.76
N LEU A 92 2.95 7.05 4.62
CA LEU A 92 2.58 5.81 3.93
C LEU A 92 1.29 5.22 4.48
N GLN A 93 1.18 5.13 5.80
CA GLN A 93 -0.01 4.60 6.46
C GLN A 93 -1.25 5.44 6.13
N LYS A 94 -1.17 6.76 6.34
CA LYS A 94 -2.34 7.65 6.22
C LYS A 94 -2.76 7.87 4.79
N THR A 95 -1.83 7.97 3.85
CA THR A 95 -2.19 8.09 2.44
C THR A 95 -2.80 6.80 1.90
N THR A 96 -2.35 5.63 2.37
CA THR A 96 -3.00 4.36 2.04
C THR A 96 -4.42 4.30 2.56
N GLU A 97 -4.64 4.67 3.83
CA GLU A 97 -5.98 4.75 4.43
C GLU A 97 -6.90 5.73 3.68
N LEU A 98 -6.34 6.81 3.11
CA LEU A 98 -7.05 7.80 2.30
C LEU A 98 -7.26 7.39 0.83
N GLY A 99 -6.79 6.21 0.42
CA GLY A 99 -7.04 5.68 -0.92
C GLY A 99 -6.02 6.05 -1.99
N LEU A 100 -4.80 6.45 -1.62
CA LEU A 100 -3.71 6.77 -2.55
C LEU A 100 -3.48 5.64 -3.59
N ALA A 101 -3.28 6.01 -4.85
CA ALA A 101 -2.99 5.06 -5.92
C ALA A 101 -1.50 4.71 -5.97
N ALA A 102 -0.63 5.71 -5.90
CA ALA A 102 0.81 5.53 -5.96
C ALA A 102 1.57 6.54 -5.09
N LEU A 103 2.74 6.14 -4.59
CA LEU A 103 3.65 7.01 -3.87
C LEU A 103 5.04 7.00 -4.52
N GLN A 104 5.52 8.18 -4.87
CA GLN A 104 6.88 8.42 -5.35
C GLN A 104 7.69 9.11 -4.23
N PRO A 105 8.64 8.43 -3.57
CA PRO A 105 9.55 9.09 -2.65
C PRO A 105 10.51 9.99 -3.43
N LEU A 106 10.76 11.20 -2.94
CA LEU A 106 11.63 12.18 -3.59
C LEU A 106 12.80 12.59 -2.70
N GLN A 107 14.01 12.50 -3.26
CA GLN A 107 15.21 13.12 -2.72
C GLN A 107 15.29 14.57 -3.20
N THR A 108 14.80 15.50 -2.37
CA THR A 108 14.82 16.94 -2.66
C THR A 108 16.07 17.60 -2.07
N GLN A 109 16.38 18.84 -2.46
CA GLN A 109 17.59 19.54 -2.02
C GLN A 109 17.72 19.67 -0.50
N ARG A 110 16.58 19.81 0.22
CA ARG A 110 16.54 19.95 1.69
C ARG A 110 16.38 18.60 2.41
N CYS A 111 16.35 17.49 1.68
CA CYS A 111 16.35 16.15 2.27
C CYS A 111 17.77 15.78 2.70
N GLU A 112 17.99 15.65 3.99
CA GLU A 112 19.30 15.26 4.55
C GLU A 112 19.56 13.75 4.46
N LEU A 113 18.56 12.98 4.02
CA LEU A 113 18.57 11.52 4.04
C LEU A 113 19.01 10.99 2.67
N LYS A 114 20.26 10.54 2.59
CA LYS A 114 20.81 9.85 1.41
C LYS A 114 20.58 8.35 1.56
N LEU A 115 19.72 7.78 0.71
CA LEU A 115 19.49 6.34 0.63
C LEU A 115 20.26 5.76 -0.57
N GLY A 116 20.97 4.66 -0.36
CA GLY A 116 21.66 3.94 -1.41
C GLY A 116 22.09 2.55 -0.94
N GLY A 117 22.25 1.63 -1.90
CA GLY A 117 22.62 0.23 -1.66
C GLY A 117 21.67 -0.48 -0.70
N GLU A 118 22.19 -1.40 0.11
CA GLU A 118 21.42 -2.24 1.04
C GLU A 118 20.50 -1.46 2.01
N ARG A 119 20.87 -0.22 2.34
CA ARG A 119 20.04 0.65 3.21
C ARG A 119 18.75 1.05 2.53
N LEU A 120 18.78 1.22 1.20
CA LEU A 120 17.59 1.49 0.42
C LEU A 120 16.70 0.26 0.41
N ASP A 121 17.23 -0.92 0.08
CA ASP A 121 16.47 -2.17 -0.01
C ASP A 121 15.75 -2.50 1.30
N ARG A 122 16.47 -2.40 2.43
CA ARG A 122 15.88 -2.61 3.76
C ARG A 122 14.74 -1.63 4.06
N ARG A 123 14.89 -0.38 3.63
CA ARG A 123 13.89 0.66 3.86
C ARG A 123 12.68 0.50 2.94
N MET A 124 12.89 0.12 1.69
CA MET A 124 11.82 -0.24 0.76
C MET A 124 11.01 -1.43 1.28
N GLY A 125 11.68 -2.48 1.77
CA GLY A 125 11.01 -3.62 2.40
C GLY A 125 10.17 -3.23 3.62
N HIS A 126 10.69 -2.36 4.48
CA HIS A 126 9.95 -1.80 5.61
C HIS A 126 8.71 -1.01 5.16
N TRP A 127 8.87 -0.10 4.19
CA TRP A 127 7.76 0.70 3.67
C TRP A 127 6.68 -0.14 2.99
N GLN A 128 7.05 -1.18 2.25
CA GLN A 128 6.08 -2.14 1.72
C GLN A 128 5.30 -2.83 2.84
N GLN A 129 5.96 -3.19 3.95
CA GLN A 129 5.27 -3.78 5.09
C GLN A 129 4.28 -2.80 5.76
N VAL A 130 4.64 -1.51 5.85
CA VAL A 130 3.74 -0.46 6.34
C VAL A 130 2.51 -0.33 5.42
N LEU A 131 2.70 -0.30 4.10
CA LEU A 131 1.60 -0.25 3.13
C LEU A 131 0.67 -1.46 3.24
N ARG A 132 1.23 -2.67 3.33
CA ARG A 132 0.45 -3.91 3.52
C ARG A 132 -0.38 -3.85 4.80
N SER A 133 0.25 -3.47 5.91
CA SER A 133 -0.43 -3.35 7.20
C SER A 133 -1.54 -2.29 7.18
N ALA A 134 -1.32 -1.18 6.47
CA ALA A 134 -2.33 -0.15 6.28
C ALA A 134 -3.51 -0.64 5.41
N CYS A 135 -3.24 -1.44 4.36
CA CYS A 135 -4.29 -2.08 3.55
C CYS A 135 -5.09 -3.12 4.36
N GLU A 136 -4.42 -3.94 5.18
CA GLU A 136 -5.07 -4.88 6.11
C GLU A 136 -6.06 -4.18 7.04
N GLN A 137 -5.69 -3.01 7.58
CA GLN A 137 -6.51 -2.23 8.51
C GLN A 137 -7.62 -1.42 7.83
N SER A 138 -7.33 -0.80 6.69
CA SER A 138 -8.28 0.04 5.93
C SER A 138 -9.29 -0.77 5.13
N GLY A 139 -9.02 -2.06 4.87
CA GLY A 139 -9.88 -2.93 4.07
C GLY A 139 -9.64 -2.81 2.57
N ARG A 140 -8.60 -2.10 2.11
CA ARG A 140 -8.25 -1.97 0.70
C ARG A 140 -7.66 -3.28 0.16
N ALA A 141 -8.14 -3.77 -0.99
CA ALA A 141 -7.69 -5.03 -1.61
C ALA A 141 -6.56 -4.88 -2.63
N GLU A 142 -6.22 -3.65 -3.00
CA GLU A 142 -5.06 -3.31 -3.81
C GLU A 142 -4.04 -2.54 -3.00
N LEU A 143 -2.78 -2.91 -3.14
CA LEU A 143 -1.69 -2.11 -2.57
C LEU A 143 -1.48 -0.85 -3.43
N PRO A 144 -1.22 0.32 -2.82
CA PRO A 144 -0.67 1.45 -3.56
C PRO A 144 0.68 1.07 -4.16
N GLU A 145 0.97 1.58 -5.36
CA GLU A 145 2.29 1.45 -5.95
C GLU A 145 3.30 2.26 -5.12
N LEU A 146 4.49 1.69 -4.87
CA LEU A 146 5.59 2.37 -4.20
C LEU A 146 6.83 2.30 -5.07
N SER A 147 7.16 3.42 -5.70
CA SER A 147 8.32 3.54 -6.57
C SER A 147 9.62 3.71 -5.76
N GLU A 148 10.77 3.42 -6.38
CA GLU A 148 12.07 3.72 -5.77
C GLU A 148 12.28 5.23 -5.62
N PRO A 149 13.02 5.68 -4.57
CA PRO A 149 13.31 7.10 -4.40
C PRO A 149 14.10 7.68 -5.57
N ALA A 150 13.59 8.77 -6.15
CA ALA A 150 14.23 9.50 -7.23
C ALA A 150 14.55 10.94 -6.80
N THR A 151 15.48 11.60 -7.49
CA THR A 151 15.61 13.06 -7.35
C THR A 151 14.41 13.74 -8.00
N LEU A 152 14.02 14.92 -7.51
CA LEU A 152 12.92 15.69 -8.11
C LEU A 152 13.14 15.93 -9.61
N ALA A 153 14.35 16.31 -10.00
CA ALA A 153 14.68 16.58 -11.41
C ALA A 153 14.56 15.32 -12.28
N ASN A 154 15.06 14.17 -11.81
CA ASN A 154 14.98 12.93 -12.57
C ASN A 154 13.53 12.47 -12.73
N TRP A 155 12.75 12.52 -11.65
CA TRP A 155 11.35 12.13 -11.70
C TRP A 155 10.54 13.02 -12.65
N LEU A 156 10.65 14.35 -12.51
CA LEU A 156 9.98 15.30 -13.42
C LEU A 156 10.39 15.11 -14.88
N GLY A 157 11.67 14.82 -15.15
CA GLY A 157 12.16 14.58 -16.50
C GLY A 157 11.68 13.26 -17.13
N GLN A 158 11.15 12.34 -16.33
CA GLN A 158 10.57 11.07 -16.79
C GLN A 158 9.05 11.13 -16.96
N LEU A 159 8.39 12.14 -16.39
CA LEU A 159 6.95 12.29 -16.53
C LEU A 159 6.61 12.64 -17.99
N PRO A 160 5.61 11.98 -18.59
CA PRO A 160 5.10 12.40 -19.88
C PRO A 160 4.46 13.79 -19.78
N ALA A 161 4.11 14.36 -20.94
CA ALA A 161 3.19 15.49 -20.97
C ALA A 161 1.90 15.13 -20.19
N PRO A 162 1.33 16.06 -19.41
CA PRO A 162 0.12 15.77 -18.66
C PRO A 162 -1.02 15.39 -19.61
N ALA A 163 -1.79 14.38 -19.22
CA ALA A 163 -3.03 14.06 -19.93
C ALA A 163 -4.07 15.17 -19.74
N ASP A 164 -5.10 15.20 -20.60
CA ASP A 164 -6.15 16.23 -20.57
C ASP A 164 -6.93 16.25 -19.24
N ASP A 165 -7.01 15.11 -18.54
CA ASP A 165 -7.66 14.90 -17.24
C ASP A 165 -6.66 14.85 -16.07
N GLU A 166 -5.39 15.17 -16.29
CA GLU A 166 -4.35 15.14 -15.27
C GLU A 166 -4.08 16.52 -14.67
N LEU A 167 -4.20 16.64 -13.35
CA LEU A 167 -3.84 17.83 -12.60
C LEU A 167 -2.56 17.59 -11.76
N ARG A 168 -1.50 18.34 -12.06
CA ARG A 168 -0.23 18.31 -11.30
C ARG A 168 -0.14 19.51 -10.35
N LEU A 169 0.04 19.25 -9.07
CA LEU A 169 0.08 20.27 -8.02
C LEU A 169 1.35 20.15 -7.17
N VAL A 170 1.81 21.29 -6.67
CA VAL A 170 2.81 21.38 -5.61
C VAL A 170 2.21 22.12 -4.42
N LEU A 171 2.43 21.59 -3.21
CA LEU A 171 2.01 22.27 -1.98
C LEU A 171 3.08 23.29 -1.60
N ASP A 172 2.84 24.55 -1.94
CA ASP A 172 3.74 25.67 -1.68
C ASP A 172 2.99 26.78 -0.93
N PRO A 173 3.42 27.19 0.29
CA PRO A 173 2.80 28.30 1.01
C PRO A 173 2.93 29.65 0.29
N GLU A 174 3.86 29.80 -0.65
CA GLU A 174 4.05 31.01 -1.46
C GLU A 174 3.32 30.96 -2.81
N GLY A 175 2.54 29.89 -3.06
CA GLY A 175 1.80 29.72 -4.31
C GLY A 175 0.63 30.69 -4.46
N ASP A 176 0.44 31.18 -5.69
CA ASP A 176 -0.64 32.12 -6.03
C ASP A 176 -2.01 31.44 -6.24
N THR A 177 -2.02 30.13 -6.44
CA THR A 177 -3.23 29.34 -6.71
C THR A 177 -3.64 28.51 -5.49
N ARG A 178 -4.91 28.59 -5.09
CA ARG A 178 -5.44 27.75 -4.00
C ARG A 178 -6.05 26.48 -4.57
N LEU A 179 -5.96 25.38 -3.82
CA LEU A 179 -6.55 24.10 -4.22
C LEU A 179 -8.05 24.17 -4.55
N ARG A 180 -8.79 25.01 -3.81
CA ARG A 180 -10.24 25.21 -4.04
C ARG A 180 -10.58 25.95 -5.33
N ASP A 181 -9.60 26.63 -5.91
CA ASP A 181 -9.75 27.41 -7.14
C ASP A 181 -9.33 26.57 -8.37
N CYS A 182 -8.72 25.40 -8.16
CA CYS A 182 -8.43 24.45 -9.21
C CYS A 182 -9.72 23.78 -9.71
N ALA A 183 -9.80 23.51 -11.01
CA ALA A 183 -10.85 22.67 -11.56
C ALA A 183 -10.80 21.27 -10.91
N ALA A 184 -11.97 20.70 -10.65
CA ALA A 184 -12.06 19.32 -10.20
C ALA A 184 -11.45 18.41 -11.28
N PRO A 185 -10.50 17.52 -10.94
CA PRO A 185 -10.03 16.52 -11.88
C PRO A 185 -11.17 15.53 -12.12
N GLY A 186 -11.62 15.42 -13.37
CA GLY A 186 -12.52 14.36 -13.89
C GLY A 186 -13.82 14.13 -13.12
#